data_AF-A0A9D6QWN7-F1
#
_entry.id   AF-A0A9D6QWN7-F1
#
_cell.length_a   1.000
_cell.length_b   1.000
_cell.length_c   1.000
_cell.angle_alpha   90.00
_cell.angle_beta   90.00
_cell.angle_gamma   90.00
#
_symmetry.space_group_name_H-M   'P 1'
#
loop_
_entity.id
_entity.type
_entity.pdbx_description
1 polymer ?
#
loop_
_entity_poly.entity_id
_entity_poly.type
_entity_poly.pdbx_seq_one_letter_code
_entity_poly.pdbx_strand_id
1 'polypeptide(L)'
;MSRHLAILRKAKLDAEMLGSVAPLRHGEATGRGGTAAAPALADPAQSRDQLQQLVHQLFLRRGPVARYALGLVSATAGEGTSYVAFSLTAELARSTAHPALLLEANMYRPSQAERLGVEPHPGLRQILLDPKLPIEQCLRQTAIQHLWLLPAGPAGSSFGGAPDWTGFRKIFQALRERFAAIVADLPPINLSTDAQIVSALFDGVALVVQADLCSREVIQNSVARLRRANPNVMGTILNRRKFFIPAPIYRRL
;
A
#
# COMPACT_ATOMS: atom_id res chain seq x y z
N MET A 1 16.46 -9.43 19.43
CA MET A 1 15.29 -8.58 19.10
C MET A 1 15.80 -7.28 18.49
N SER A 2 15.27 -6.83 17.34
CA SER A 2 15.75 -5.59 16.69
C SER A 2 15.49 -4.37 17.58
N ARG A 3 16.44 -3.43 17.65
CA ARG A 3 16.35 -2.17 18.41
C ARG A 3 15.06 -1.40 18.09
N HIS A 4 14.53 -1.50 16.87
CA HIS A 4 13.31 -0.80 16.46
C HIS A 4 12.01 -1.44 16.94
N LEU A 5 11.99 -2.75 17.22
CA LEU A 5 10.85 -3.40 17.87
C LEU A 5 10.70 -2.92 19.32
N ALA A 6 11.84 -2.62 19.96
CA ALA A 6 11.86 -1.93 21.24
C ALA A 6 11.49 -0.45 21.10
N ILE A 7 11.80 0.22 19.99
CA ILE A 7 11.37 1.61 19.72
C ILE A 7 9.85 1.66 19.56
N LEU A 8 9.24 0.82 18.73
CA LEU A 8 7.77 0.79 18.56
C LEU A 8 7.06 0.46 19.88
N ARG A 9 7.57 -0.51 20.66
CA ARG A 9 7.02 -0.85 22.00
C ARG A 9 7.25 0.23 23.07
N LYS A 10 8.45 0.83 23.14
CA LYS A 10 8.77 1.88 24.12
C LYS A 10 8.21 3.24 23.74
N ALA A 11 7.85 3.45 22.47
CA ALA A 11 7.48 4.77 22.01
C ALA A 11 6.15 5.29 22.57
N LYS A 12 5.35 4.48 23.28
CA LYS A 12 3.93 4.75 23.52
C LYS A 12 3.25 5.24 22.23
N LEU A 13 3.69 4.69 21.09
CA LEU A 13 2.95 4.83 19.85
C LEU A 13 1.74 3.92 20.06
N ASP A 14 0.55 4.44 20.36
CA ASP A 14 -0.66 3.60 20.40
C ASP A 14 -1.07 3.10 18.99
N ALA A 15 -0.12 3.05 18.04
CA ALA A 15 -0.24 2.38 16.77
C ALA A 15 0.35 0.98 16.94
N GLU A 16 -0.52 -0.01 17.05
CA GLU A 16 -0.15 -1.43 17.15
C GLU A 16 0.78 -1.85 16.00
N MET A 17 1.77 -2.70 16.26
CA MET A 17 2.56 -3.30 15.17
C MET A 17 1.72 -4.39 14.51
N LEU A 18 1.27 -4.14 13.28
CA LEU A 18 0.37 -5.04 12.55
C LEU A 18 1.12 -6.25 11.99
N GLY A 19 2.38 -6.07 11.59
CA GLY A 19 3.20 -7.16 11.07
C GLY A 19 4.41 -6.66 10.28
N SER A 20 5.00 -7.54 9.46
CA SER A 20 6.10 -7.19 8.57
C SER A 20 5.94 -7.75 7.17
N VAL A 21 6.55 -7.10 6.19
CA VAL A 21 6.70 -7.58 4.81
C VAL A 21 8.18 -7.72 4.48
N ALA A 22 8.54 -8.86 3.89
CA ALA A 22 9.90 -9.17 3.47
C ALA A 22 10.38 -8.26 2.33
N PRO A 23 11.68 -7.96 2.21
CA PRO A 23 12.20 -7.13 1.11
C PRO A 23 12.11 -7.87 -0.24
N LEU A 24 11.90 -7.11 -1.32
CA LEU A 24 12.19 -7.55 -2.69
C LEU A 24 13.69 -7.85 -2.82
N ARG A 25 14.06 -9.03 -3.34
CA ARG A 25 15.46 -9.32 -3.72
C ARG A 25 15.78 -8.60 -5.03
N HIS A 26 16.88 -7.85 -5.06
CA HIS A 26 17.40 -7.29 -6.31
C HIS A 26 17.95 -8.43 -7.19
N GLY A 27 17.30 -8.70 -8.32
CA GLY A 27 17.75 -9.73 -9.28
C GLY A 27 16.70 -10.22 -10.30
N GLU A 28 15.40 -10.00 -10.08
CA GLU A 28 14.33 -10.57 -10.94
C GLU A 28 13.61 -9.53 -11.82
N ALA A 29 14.13 -8.30 -11.95
CA ALA A 29 13.48 -7.21 -12.68
C ALA A 29 14.14 -6.82 -14.01
N THR A 30 15.03 -7.65 -14.57
CA THR A 30 15.64 -7.37 -15.89
C THR A 30 15.61 -8.61 -16.78
N GLY A 31 14.43 -8.94 -17.31
CA GLY A 31 14.28 -9.75 -18.50
C GLY A 31 14.05 -8.84 -19.70
N ARG A 32 15.07 -8.63 -20.54
CA ARG A 32 14.89 -8.04 -21.87
C ARG A 32 14.19 -9.08 -22.76
N GLY A 33 12.99 -8.75 -23.24
CA GLY A 33 12.36 -9.39 -24.39
C GLY A 33 11.10 -10.21 -24.08
N GLY A 34 9.96 -9.76 -24.64
CA GLY A 34 8.82 -10.61 -25.01
C GLY A 34 7.99 -11.22 -23.88
N THR A 35 6.74 -10.77 -23.75
CA THR A 35 5.70 -11.19 -22.79
C THR A 35 5.95 -10.77 -21.33
N ALA A 36 5.24 -9.72 -20.91
CA ALA A 36 5.28 -9.20 -19.54
C ALA A 36 4.61 -10.20 -18.57
N ALA A 37 5.38 -11.16 -18.08
CA ALA A 37 5.03 -11.85 -16.84
C ALA A 37 5.13 -10.83 -15.71
N ALA A 38 4.03 -10.63 -14.97
CA ALA A 38 4.06 -9.87 -13.72
C ALA A 38 5.23 -10.41 -12.87
N PRO A 39 6.07 -9.53 -12.27
CA PRO A 39 7.21 -9.97 -11.50
C PRO A 39 6.72 -10.98 -10.47
N ALA A 40 7.26 -12.20 -10.57
CA ALA A 40 6.98 -13.24 -9.60
C ALA A 40 7.15 -12.61 -8.22
N LEU A 41 6.10 -12.67 -7.40
CA LEU A 41 6.28 -12.38 -6.00
C LEU A 41 7.44 -13.26 -5.55
N ALA A 42 8.52 -12.62 -5.12
CA ALA A 42 9.61 -13.31 -4.46
C ALA A 42 9.00 -14.04 -3.26
N ASP A 43 8.64 -15.31 -3.44
CA ASP A 43 7.92 -16.08 -2.43
C ASP A 43 8.79 -17.27 -2.00
N PRO A 44 9.83 -17.03 -1.18
CA PRO A 44 10.11 -18.01 -0.15
C PRO A 44 8.86 -18.07 0.73
N ALA A 45 8.23 -19.26 0.90
CA ALA A 45 6.96 -19.47 1.60
C ALA A 45 6.75 -18.63 2.88
N GLN A 46 7.83 -18.35 3.61
CA GLN A 46 7.85 -17.50 4.80
C GLN A 46 7.42 -16.03 4.57
N SER A 47 7.63 -15.47 3.38
CA SER A 47 7.18 -14.13 3.00
C SER A 47 5.67 -14.08 2.79
N ARG A 48 5.09 -15.11 2.15
CA ARG A 48 3.65 -15.20 1.95
C ARG A 48 2.88 -15.52 3.22
N ASP A 49 3.41 -16.34 4.13
CA ASP A 49 2.78 -16.58 5.43
C ASP A 49 2.56 -15.26 6.21
N GLN A 50 3.54 -14.35 6.17
CA GLN A 50 3.41 -13.03 6.81
C GLN A 50 2.32 -12.17 6.16
N LEU A 51 2.24 -12.18 4.83
CA LEU A 51 1.20 -11.46 4.10
C LEU A 51 -0.18 -12.06 4.37
N GLN A 52 -0.31 -13.38 4.43
CA GLN A 52 -1.55 -14.06 4.77
C GLN A 52 -2.03 -13.71 6.18
N GLN A 53 -1.13 -13.68 7.15
CA GLN A 53 -1.45 -13.25 8.51
C GLN A 53 -1.93 -11.80 8.54
N LEU A 54 -1.24 -10.90 7.83
CA LEU A 54 -1.66 -9.50 7.69
C LEU A 54 -3.04 -9.37 7.04
N VAL A 55 -3.30 -10.09 5.94
CA VAL A 55 -4.61 -10.12 5.26
C VAL A 55 -5.71 -10.57 6.21
N HIS A 56 -5.47 -11.66 6.96
CA HIS A 56 -6.46 -12.16 7.92
C HIS A 56 -6.77 -11.12 9.01
N GLN A 57 -5.74 -10.52 9.60
CA GLN A 57 -5.90 -9.53 10.66
C GLN A 57 -6.58 -8.24 10.19
N LEU A 58 -6.21 -7.75 9.01
CA LEU A 58 -6.65 -6.44 8.49
C LEU A 58 -8.00 -6.50 7.78
N PHE A 59 -8.34 -7.61 7.13
CA PHE A 59 -9.55 -7.71 6.32
C PHE A 59 -10.50 -8.79 6.86
N LEU A 60 -10.02 -10.01 7.05
CA LEU A 60 -10.91 -11.17 7.23
C LEU A 60 -11.54 -11.28 8.63
N ARG A 61 -10.94 -10.67 9.66
CA ARG A 61 -11.57 -10.57 11.00
C ARG A 61 -12.93 -9.86 10.98
N ARG A 62 -13.22 -9.08 9.93
CA ARG A 62 -14.48 -8.34 9.75
C ARG A 62 -15.56 -9.17 9.05
N GLY A 63 -15.21 -10.37 8.56
CA GLY A 63 -16.07 -11.24 7.75
C GLY A 63 -15.67 -11.23 6.27
N PRO A 64 -15.93 -12.31 5.52
CA PRO A 64 -15.45 -12.49 4.14
C PRO A 64 -16.00 -11.49 3.11
N VAL A 65 -17.09 -10.79 3.43
CA VAL A 65 -17.77 -9.82 2.54
C VAL A 65 -17.74 -8.40 3.13
N ALA A 66 -16.97 -8.16 4.19
CA ALA A 66 -16.86 -6.83 4.78
C ALA A 66 -16.04 -5.92 3.86
N ARG A 67 -16.75 -5.09 3.07
CA ARG A 67 -16.17 -4.05 2.23
C ARG A 67 -15.29 -3.14 3.09
N TYR A 68 -13.98 -3.25 2.90
CA TYR A 68 -13.00 -2.49 3.70
C TYR A 68 -11.97 -1.82 2.80
N ALA A 69 -11.78 -0.52 3.03
CA ALA A 69 -10.80 0.29 2.35
C ALA A 69 -9.67 0.67 3.32
N LEU A 70 -8.44 0.27 2.99
CA LEU A 70 -7.24 0.51 3.77
C LEU A 70 -6.30 1.46 3.00
N GLY A 71 -5.96 2.59 3.62
CA GLY A 71 -4.88 3.45 3.12
C GLY A 71 -3.53 3.03 3.70
N LEU A 72 -2.53 2.80 2.85
CA LEU A 72 -1.14 2.62 3.26
C LEU A 72 -0.36 3.89 2.99
N VAL A 73 0.33 4.39 4.00
CA VAL A 73 1.09 5.65 3.95
C VAL A 73 2.42 5.48 4.66
N SER A 74 3.46 6.19 4.24
CA SER A 74 4.75 6.20 4.96
C SER A 74 5.05 7.55 5.59
N ALA A 75 6.02 7.56 6.51
CA ALA A 75 6.53 8.81 7.08
C ALA A 75 7.37 9.57 6.06
N THR A 76 8.23 8.86 5.33
CA THR A 76 9.13 9.40 4.32
C THR A 76 9.06 8.64 2.99
N ALA A 77 9.66 9.20 1.94
CA ALA A 77 9.76 8.54 0.63
C ALA A 77 10.70 7.34 0.69
N GLY A 78 10.40 6.29 -0.07
CA GLY A 78 11.29 5.13 -0.23
C GLY A 78 11.14 4.03 0.84
N GLU A 79 10.22 4.16 1.79
CA GLU A 79 9.96 3.15 2.83
C GLU A 79 9.29 1.87 2.28
N GLY A 80 8.85 1.91 1.02
CA GLY A 80 8.32 0.77 0.27
C GLY A 80 6.82 0.55 0.39
N THR A 81 6.07 1.60 0.70
CA THR A 81 4.59 1.63 0.71
C THR A 81 3.99 1.00 -0.54
N SER A 82 4.45 1.39 -1.73
CA SER A 82 3.96 0.83 -3.00
C SER A 82 4.12 -0.67 -3.12
N TYR A 83 5.24 -1.21 -2.63
CA TYR A 83 5.48 -2.65 -2.63
C TYR A 83 4.58 -3.38 -1.63
N VAL A 84 4.43 -2.83 -0.41
CA VAL A 84 3.54 -3.38 0.61
C VAL A 84 2.09 -3.35 0.12
N ALA A 85 1.64 -2.25 -0.49
CA ALA A 85 0.31 -2.10 -1.07
C ALA A 85 0.04 -3.18 -2.12
N PHE A 86 0.92 -3.30 -3.13
CA PHE A 86 0.82 -4.34 -4.14
C PHE A 86 0.76 -5.75 -3.54
N SER A 87 1.69 -6.07 -2.64
CA SER A 87 1.81 -7.42 -2.07
C SER A 87 0.58 -7.79 -1.24
N LEU A 88 0.06 -6.84 -0.46
CA LEU A 88 -1.12 -7.03 0.37
C LEU A 88 -2.38 -7.22 -0.49
N THR A 89 -2.59 -6.40 -1.51
CA THR A 89 -3.75 -6.54 -2.40
C THR A 89 -3.68 -7.82 -3.23
N ALA A 90 -2.49 -8.19 -3.71
CA ALA A 90 -2.29 -9.43 -4.45
C ALA A 90 -2.60 -10.66 -3.58
N GLU A 91 -2.14 -10.69 -2.32
CA GLU A 91 -2.46 -11.80 -1.43
C GLU A 91 -3.94 -11.82 -1.03
N LEU A 92 -4.55 -10.65 -0.85
CA LEU A 92 -5.98 -10.52 -0.58
C LEU A 92 -6.83 -11.08 -1.74
N ALA A 93 -6.50 -10.72 -2.98
CA ALA A 93 -7.16 -11.24 -4.18
C ALA A 93 -7.06 -12.77 -4.27
N ARG A 94 -5.88 -13.34 -3.99
CA ARG A 94 -5.67 -14.80 -4.00
C ARG A 94 -6.38 -15.52 -2.87
N SER A 95 -6.33 -14.97 -1.65
CA SER A 95 -6.85 -15.64 -0.46
C SER A 95 -8.37 -15.66 -0.42
N THR A 96 -9.02 -14.66 -1.01
CA THR A 96 -10.48 -14.49 -0.95
C THR A 96 -11.21 -14.90 -2.22
N ALA A 97 -10.52 -14.97 -3.36
CA ALA A 97 -11.13 -15.08 -4.69
C ALA A 97 -12.22 -14.01 -4.96
N HIS A 98 -12.12 -12.85 -4.29
CA HIS A 98 -13.01 -11.72 -4.47
C HIS A 98 -12.28 -10.53 -5.09
N PRO A 99 -12.96 -9.68 -5.90
CA PRO A 99 -12.34 -8.51 -6.51
C PRO A 99 -11.73 -7.57 -5.47
N ALA A 100 -10.41 -7.38 -5.57
CA ALA A 100 -9.65 -6.44 -4.76
C ALA A 100 -9.04 -5.34 -5.64
N LEU A 101 -9.14 -4.09 -5.20
CA LEU A 101 -8.62 -2.93 -5.91
C LEU A 101 -7.34 -2.43 -5.26
N LEU A 102 -6.27 -2.31 -6.03
CA LEU A 102 -5.12 -1.49 -5.72
C LEU A 102 -5.36 -0.08 -6.28
N LEU A 103 -5.46 0.91 -5.40
CA LEU A 103 -5.62 2.31 -5.75
C LEU A 103 -4.28 3.03 -5.63
N GLU A 104 -3.69 3.46 -6.74
CA GLU A 104 -2.45 4.24 -6.70
C GLU A 104 -2.76 5.74 -6.55
N ALA A 105 -2.60 6.27 -5.33
CA ALA A 105 -2.81 7.69 -5.05
C ALA A 105 -1.50 8.49 -4.92
N ASN A 106 -0.35 7.82 -4.94
CA ASN A 106 0.96 8.47 -5.00
C ASN A 106 1.30 8.90 -6.43
N MET A 107 0.86 10.09 -6.81
CA MET A 107 1.06 10.64 -8.16
C MET A 107 2.44 11.26 -8.42
N TYR A 108 3.27 11.42 -7.38
CA TYR A 108 4.59 12.02 -7.53
C TYR A 108 5.57 11.08 -8.24
N ARG A 109 5.52 9.79 -7.90
CA ARG A 109 6.36 8.74 -8.47
C ARG A 109 5.57 7.44 -8.59
N PRO A 110 4.57 7.38 -9.50
CA PRO A 110 3.78 6.17 -9.71
C PRO A 110 4.67 5.04 -10.22
N SER A 111 4.38 3.82 -9.80
CA SER A 111 5.13 2.60 -10.12
C SER A 111 4.27 1.34 -10.21
N GLN A 112 2.96 1.41 -9.88
CA GLN A 112 2.10 0.22 -9.84
C GLN A 112 1.78 -0.30 -11.23
N ALA A 113 1.51 0.60 -12.19
CA ALA A 113 1.19 0.21 -13.56
C ALA A 113 2.35 -0.54 -14.23
N GLU A 114 3.57 -0.01 -14.12
CA GLU A 114 4.79 -0.66 -14.59
C GLU A 114 4.99 -2.02 -13.91
N ARG A 115 4.85 -2.06 -12.57
CA ARG A 115 4.96 -3.31 -11.79
C ARG A 115 3.97 -4.39 -12.25
N LEU A 116 2.78 -4.00 -12.67
CA LEU A 116 1.70 -4.91 -13.07
C LEU A 116 1.67 -5.19 -14.58
N GLY A 117 2.51 -4.50 -15.37
CA GLY A 117 2.52 -4.63 -16.82
C GLY A 117 1.23 -4.14 -17.49
N VAL A 118 0.60 -3.10 -16.94
CA VAL A 118 -0.67 -2.52 -17.46
C VAL A 118 -0.51 -1.06 -17.85
N GLU A 119 -1.44 -0.56 -18.68
CA GLU A 119 -1.46 0.83 -19.12
C GLU A 119 -1.62 1.81 -17.94
N PRO A 120 -0.74 2.81 -17.78
CA PRO A 120 -0.74 3.73 -16.64
C PRO A 120 -1.81 4.82 -16.72
N HIS A 121 -2.47 4.99 -17.88
CA HIS A 121 -3.43 6.07 -18.12
C HIS A 121 -4.64 5.61 -18.97
N PRO A 122 -5.80 6.29 -18.85
CA PRO A 122 -6.12 7.28 -17.82
C PRO A 122 -6.17 6.67 -16.41
N GLY A 123 -5.94 7.49 -15.38
CA GLY A 123 -5.90 7.06 -13.98
C GLY A 123 -6.54 8.07 -13.02
N LEU A 124 -6.23 7.94 -11.72
CA LEU A 124 -6.81 8.77 -10.65
C LEU A 124 -6.65 10.27 -10.91
N ARG A 125 -5.51 10.69 -11.46
CA ARG A 125 -5.26 12.09 -11.81
C ARG A 125 -6.24 12.62 -12.84
N GLN A 126 -6.58 11.84 -13.86
CA GLN A 126 -7.58 12.24 -14.85
C GLN A 126 -8.97 12.33 -14.22
N ILE A 127 -9.33 11.39 -13.35
CA ILE A 127 -10.61 11.41 -12.62
C ILE A 127 -10.76 12.69 -11.78
N LEU A 128 -9.69 13.12 -11.11
CA LEU A 128 -9.70 14.34 -10.30
C LEU A 128 -9.79 15.62 -11.13
N LEU A 129 -9.41 15.58 -12.40
CA LEU A 129 -9.47 16.73 -13.31
C LEU A 129 -10.77 16.76 -14.13
N ASP A 130 -11.34 15.59 -14.41
CA ASP A 130 -12.60 15.43 -15.13
C ASP A 130 -13.51 14.40 -14.42
N PRO A 131 -14.40 14.87 -13.52
CA PRO A 131 -15.35 14.01 -12.83
C PRO A 131 -16.36 13.30 -13.76
N LYS A 132 -16.45 13.69 -15.05
CA LYS A 132 -17.33 13.02 -16.03
C LYS A 132 -16.64 11.84 -16.70
N LEU A 133 -15.33 11.68 -16.54
CA LEU A 133 -14.58 10.55 -17.08
C LEU A 133 -15.11 9.23 -16.50
N PRO A 134 -15.57 8.29 -17.34
CA PRO A 134 -16.06 7.00 -16.84
C PRO A 134 -14.96 6.24 -16.10
N ILE A 135 -15.25 5.83 -14.86
CA ILE A 135 -14.29 5.13 -13.99
C ILE A 135 -13.81 3.81 -14.62
N GLU A 136 -14.66 3.16 -15.41
CA GLU A 136 -14.37 1.93 -16.15
C GLU A 136 -13.17 2.09 -17.09
N GLN A 137 -13.01 3.28 -17.70
CA GLN A 137 -11.89 3.57 -18.59
C GLN A 137 -10.56 3.73 -17.84
N CYS A 138 -10.62 3.94 -16.52
CA CYS A 138 -9.46 4.11 -15.65
C CYS A 138 -9.07 2.84 -14.89
N LEU A 139 -9.95 1.84 -14.82
CA LEU A 139 -9.66 0.58 -14.13
C LEU A 139 -8.89 -0.38 -15.05
N ARG A 140 -7.93 -1.11 -14.48
CA ARG A 140 -7.12 -2.12 -15.18
C ARG A 140 -7.30 -3.46 -14.50
N GLN A 141 -7.68 -4.46 -15.30
CA GLN A 141 -7.48 -5.85 -14.88
C GLN A 141 -5.98 -6.15 -14.94
N THR A 142 -5.52 -6.96 -14.00
CA THR A 142 -4.12 -7.40 -13.96
C THR A 142 -4.02 -8.87 -14.34
N ALA A 143 -2.80 -9.36 -14.58
CA ALA A 143 -2.56 -10.79 -14.77
C ALA A 143 -2.84 -11.63 -13.50
N ILE A 144 -2.95 -10.99 -12.33
CA ILE A 144 -3.33 -11.65 -11.08
C ILE A 144 -4.85 -11.68 -11.01
N GLN A 145 -5.42 -12.89 -10.95
CA GLN A 145 -6.87 -13.07 -10.85
C GLN A 145 -7.45 -12.29 -9.67
N HIS A 146 -8.61 -11.68 -9.90
CA HIS A 146 -9.34 -10.82 -8.95
C HIS A 146 -8.61 -9.54 -8.51
N LEU A 147 -7.38 -9.28 -8.95
CA LEU A 147 -6.68 -8.03 -8.67
C LEU A 147 -6.92 -7.03 -9.80
N TRP A 148 -7.40 -5.86 -9.40
CA TRP A 148 -7.57 -4.69 -10.26
C TRP A 148 -6.68 -3.54 -9.79
N LEU A 149 -6.32 -2.67 -10.73
CA LEU A 149 -5.55 -1.46 -10.48
C LEU A 149 -6.34 -0.23 -10.96
N LEU A 150 -6.44 0.79 -10.11
CA LEU A 150 -6.67 2.17 -10.56
C LEU A 150 -5.30 2.88 -10.49
N PRO A 151 -4.60 3.05 -11.63
CA PRO A 151 -3.28 3.69 -11.65
C PRO A 151 -3.40 5.17 -11.32
N ALA A 152 -2.30 5.79 -10.91
CA ALA A 152 -2.27 7.22 -10.61
C ALA A 152 -2.54 8.09 -11.84
N GLY A 153 -2.14 7.63 -13.03
CA GLY A 153 -2.02 8.46 -14.23
C GLY A 153 -0.61 9.05 -14.38
N PRO A 154 -0.44 10.09 -15.23
CA PRO A 154 0.83 10.74 -15.48
C PRO A 154 1.48 11.27 -14.19
N ALA A 155 2.76 10.98 -14.03
CA ALA A 155 3.56 11.45 -12.91
C ALA A 155 3.63 12.99 -12.88
N GLY A 156 3.58 13.58 -11.70
CA GLY A 156 3.84 15.01 -11.52
C GLY A 156 3.25 15.58 -10.23
N SER A 157 3.90 16.60 -9.67
CA SER A 157 3.52 17.21 -8.38
C SER A 157 2.42 18.26 -8.47
N SER A 158 2.23 18.89 -9.63
CA SER A 158 1.18 19.88 -9.87
C SER A 158 0.10 19.27 -10.74
N PHE A 159 -1.17 19.49 -10.38
CA PHE A 159 -2.29 19.20 -11.25
C PHE A 159 -2.43 20.33 -12.28
N GLY A 160 -2.71 20.03 -13.56
CA GLY A 160 -2.95 21.05 -14.59
C GLY A 160 -4.27 21.83 -14.42
N GLY A 161 -4.88 21.72 -13.23
CA GLY A 161 -6.18 22.23 -12.81
C GLY A 161 -6.39 21.88 -11.33
N ALA A 162 -7.46 22.35 -10.71
CA ALA A 162 -7.75 22.02 -9.31
C ALA A 162 -8.25 20.57 -9.20
N PRO A 163 -7.66 19.71 -8.35
CA PRO A 163 -8.14 18.36 -8.15
C PRO A 163 -9.48 18.34 -7.40
N ASP A 164 -10.49 17.68 -7.96
CA ASP A 164 -11.81 17.53 -7.33
C ASP A 164 -11.86 16.30 -6.41
N TRP A 165 -11.26 16.43 -5.23
CA TRP A 165 -11.33 15.42 -4.18
C TRP A 165 -12.76 15.21 -3.65
N THR A 166 -13.65 16.20 -3.78
CA THR A 166 -15.05 16.09 -3.33
C THR A 166 -15.86 15.22 -4.28
N GLY A 167 -15.75 15.45 -5.59
CA GLY A 167 -16.32 14.60 -6.63
C GLY A 167 -15.78 13.18 -6.55
N PHE A 168 -14.47 13.02 -6.32
CA PHE A 168 -13.87 11.70 -6.13
C PHE A 168 -14.49 10.90 -4.98
N ARG A 169 -15.00 11.54 -3.91
CA ARG A 169 -15.71 10.82 -2.83
C ARG A 169 -16.89 10.00 -3.35
N LYS A 170 -17.64 10.52 -4.33
CA LYS A 170 -18.78 9.81 -4.93
C LYS A 170 -18.31 8.60 -5.74
N ILE A 171 -17.26 8.80 -6.54
CA ILE A 171 -16.63 7.74 -7.34
C ILE A 171 -16.06 6.65 -6.41
N PHE A 172 -15.44 7.05 -5.30
CA PHE A 172 -14.91 6.13 -4.31
C PHE A 172 -16.00 5.25 -3.67
N GLN A 173 -17.20 5.78 -3.42
CA GLN A 173 -18.32 4.95 -2.96
C GLN A 173 -18.73 3.90 -4.00
N ALA A 174 -18.81 4.26 -5.27
CA ALA A 174 -19.08 3.29 -6.34
C ALA A 174 -17.98 2.21 -6.45
N LEU A 175 -16.71 2.58 -6.22
CA LEU A 175 -15.62 1.61 -6.13
C LEU A 175 -15.81 0.65 -4.94
N ARG A 176 -16.20 1.17 -3.76
CA ARG A 176 -16.45 0.34 -2.57
C ARG A 176 -17.58 -0.66 -2.79
N GLU A 177 -18.59 -0.34 -3.59
CA GLU A 177 -19.68 -1.27 -3.90
C GLU A 177 -19.21 -2.44 -4.78
N ARG A 178 -18.24 -2.19 -5.68
CA ARG A 178 -17.73 -3.14 -6.66
C ARG A 178 -16.62 -4.05 -6.15
N PHE A 179 -15.79 -3.55 -5.24
CA PHE A 179 -14.63 -4.27 -4.73
C PHE A 179 -14.84 -4.69 -3.28
N ALA A 180 -14.60 -5.97 -2.98
CA ALA A 180 -14.68 -6.49 -1.62
C ALA A 180 -13.63 -5.84 -0.71
N ALA A 181 -12.52 -5.37 -1.29
CA ALA A 181 -11.54 -4.58 -0.59
C ALA A 181 -10.82 -3.58 -1.50
N ILE A 182 -10.42 -2.46 -0.92
CA ILE A 182 -9.59 -1.44 -1.58
C ILE A 182 -8.34 -1.25 -0.72
N VAL A 183 -7.17 -1.33 -1.33
CA VAL A 183 -5.90 -0.96 -0.70
C VAL A 183 -5.31 0.20 -1.48
N ALA A 184 -5.05 1.32 -0.81
CA ALA A 184 -4.48 2.49 -1.45
C ALA A 184 -3.00 2.67 -1.13
N ASP A 185 -2.22 2.97 -2.16
CA ASP A 185 -0.83 3.41 -2.08
C ASP A 185 -0.78 4.94 -2.01
N LEU A 186 -0.65 5.49 -0.80
CA LEU A 186 -0.65 6.93 -0.54
C LEU A 186 0.78 7.50 -0.55
N PRO A 187 0.95 8.78 -0.96
CA PRO A 187 2.25 9.44 -0.84
C PRO A 187 2.62 9.67 0.64
N PRO A 188 3.90 9.91 0.96
CA PRO A 188 4.33 10.09 2.35
C PRO A 188 3.62 11.25 3.06
N ILE A 189 3.13 11.02 4.28
CA ILE A 189 2.27 11.96 5.01
C ILE A 189 2.96 13.29 5.35
N ASN A 190 4.30 13.27 5.46
CA ASN A 190 5.08 14.47 5.76
C ASN A 190 5.42 15.29 4.50
N LEU A 191 5.20 14.74 3.30
CA LEU A 191 5.60 15.35 2.03
C LEU A 191 4.41 15.75 1.15
N SER A 192 3.19 15.35 1.51
CA SER A 192 2.00 15.57 0.69
C SER A 192 0.79 15.94 1.53
N THR A 193 0.18 17.07 1.21
CA THR A 193 -1.13 17.47 1.77
C THR A 193 -2.24 16.57 1.28
N ASP A 194 -2.16 16.10 0.02
CA ASP A 194 -3.14 15.18 -0.56
C ASP A 194 -3.20 13.87 0.23
N ALA A 195 -2.07 13.38 0.77
CA ALA A 195 -2.07 12.21 1.65
C ALA A 195 -3.04 12.37 2.83
N GLN A 196 -3.16 13.56 3.42
CA GLN A 196 -4.09 13.82 4.54
C GLN A 196 -5.55 13.81 4.07
N ILE A 197 -5.84 14.51 2.97
CA ILE A 197 -7.21 14.60 2.41
C ILE A 197 -7.70 13.21 2.04
N VAL A 198 -6.86 12.44 1.35
CA VAL A 198 -7.18 11.12 0.82
C VAL A 198 -7.26 10.08 1.93
N SER A 199 -6.40 10.18 2.96
CA SER A 199 -6.47 9.31 4.15
C SER A 199 -7.84 9.30 4.81
N ALA A 200 -8.55 10.43 4.81
CA ALA A 200 -9.89 10.54 5.42
C ALA A 200 -10.98 9.75 4.68
N LEU A 201 -10.71 9.25 3.47
CA LEU A 201 -11.67 8.45 2.69
C LEU A 201 -11.69 6.97 3.08
N PHE A 202 -10.63 6.49 3.71
CA PHE A 202 -10.45 5.07 4.03
C PHE A 202 -11.05 4.72 5.38
N ASP A 203 -11.53 3.48 5.52
CA ASP A 203 -12.08 2.99 6.79
C ASP A 203 -10.99 2.96 7.86
N GLY A 204 -9.75 2.67 7.46
CA GLY A 204 -8.58 2.81 8.31
C GLY A 204 -7.31 3.06 7.50
N VAL A 205 -6.27 3.47 8.21
CA VAL A 205 -4.95 3.74 7.62
C VAL A 205 -3.85 3.06 8.42
N ALA A 206 -2.83 2.56 7.72
CA ALA A 206 -1.65 1.95 8.34
C ALA A 206 -0.38 2.65 7.87
N LEU A 207 0.52 2.90 8.82
CA LEU A 207 1.82 3.49 8.55
C LEU A 207 2.80 2.38 8.12
N VAL A 208 3.30 2.43 6.90
CA VAL A 208 4.43 1.60 6.46
C VAL A 208 5.72 2.26 6.92
N VAL A 209 6.59 1.50 7.58
CA VAL A 209 7.89 1.99 8.06
C VAL A 209 8.98 1.02 7.64
N GLN A 210 10.02 1.52 6.97
CA GLN A 210 11.21 0.72 6.71
C GLN A 210 11.98 0.46 8.01
N ALA A 211 12.30 -0.81 8.26
CA ALA A 211 13.12 -1.23 9.38
C ALA A 211 14.50 -0.55 9.33
N ASP A 212 14.97 -0.11 10.50
CA ASP A 212 16.30 0.45 10.74
C ASP A 212 16.64 1.76 9.99
N LEU A 213 15.66 2.41 9.31
CA LEU A 213 15.88 3.68 8.58
C LEU A 213 15.30 4.91 9.30
N CYS A 214 14.07 4.83 9.81
CA CYS A 214 13.37 6.02 10.34
C CYS A 214 13.60 6.22 11.84
N SER A 215 13.78 7.49 12.24
CA SER A 215 13.90 7.88 13.64
C SER A 215 12.54 7.80 14.34
N ARG A 216 12.57 7.58 15.66
CA ARG A 216 11.35 7.51 16.49
C ARG A 216 10.51 8.78 16.38
N GLU A 217 11.15 9.93 16.39
CA GLU A 217 10.50 11.24 16.35
C GLU A 217 9.74 11.45 15.03
N VAL A 218 10.35 11.08 13.91
CA VAL A 218 9.71 11.15 12.59
C VAL A 218 8.46 10.27 12.56
N ILE A 219 8.53 9.04 13.08
CA ILE A 219 7.38 8.13 13.16
C ILE A 219 6.26 8.73 14.03
N GLN A 220 6.60 9.27 15.21
CA GLN A 220 5.63 9.87 16.13
C GLN A 220 4.92 11.08 15.50
N ASN A 221 5.67 11.97 14.86
CA ASN A 221 5.11 13.12 14.16
C ASN A 221 4.21 12.69 13.00
N SER A 222 4.60 11.66 12.25
CA SER A 222 3.77 11.10 11.18
C SER A 222 2.48 10.48 11.69
N VAL A 223 2.52 9.70 12.78
CA VAL A 223 1.30 9.14 13.40
C VAL A 223 0.39 10.26 13.92
N ALA A 224 0.94 11.29 14.54
CA ALA A 224 0.14 12.42 15.02
C ALA A 224 -0.56 13.17 13.87
N ARG A 225 0.16 13.41 12.76
CA ARG A 225 -0.43 14.00 11.54
C ARG A 225 -1.50 13.09 10.92
N LEU A 226 -1.22 11.80 10.84
CA LEU A 226 -2.14 10.83 10.28
C LEU A 226 -3.42 10.70 11.12
N ARG A 227 -3.33 10.71 12.45
CA ARG A 227 -4.49 10.69 13.36
C ARG A 227 -5.39 11.92 13.23
N ARG A 228 -4.82 13.09 12.90
CA ARG A 228 -5.61 14.30 12.60
C ARG A 228 -6.39 14.16 11.29
N ALA A 229 -5.83 13.44 10.32
CA ALA A 229 -6.46 13.21 9.01
C ALA A 229 -7.48 12.06 9.03
N ASN A 230 -7.17 10.96 9.73
CA ASN A 230 -8.04 9.82 9.91
C ASN A 230 -7.91 9.29 11.35
N PRO A 231 -8.99 9.30 12.16
CA PRO A 231 -8.93 8.84 13.55
C PRO A 231 -8.67 7.33 13.67
N ASN A 232 -8.98 6.53 12.65
CA ASN A 232 -8.76 5.08 12.64
C ASN A 232 -7.38 4.70 12.08
N VAL A 233 -6.32 5.10 12.78
CA VAL A 233 -4.96 4.63 12.51
C VAL A 233 -4.81 3.23 13.09
N MET A 234 -4.81 2.22 12.21
CA MET A 234 -4.80 0.81 12.60
C MET A 234 -3.48 0.39 13.26
N GLY A 235 -2.37 0.99 12.84
CA GLY A 235 -1.06 0.56 13.30
C GLY A 235 0.07 0.83 12.32
N THR A 236 1.18 0.12 12.53
CA THR A 236 2.39 0.20 11.72
C THR A 236 2.73 -1.14 11.08
N ILE A 237 3.10 -1.13 9.80
CA ILE A 237 3.61 -2.29 9.05
C ILE A 237 5.11 -2.09 8.82
N LEU A 238 5.93 -3.04 9.28
CA LEU A 238 7.38 -2.99 9.12
C LEU A 238 7.82 -3.58 7.77
N ASN A 239 8.54 -2.80 6.96
CA ASN A 239 9.07 -3.27 5.69
C ASN A 239 10.60 -3.48 5.76
N ARG A 240 11.13 -4.38 4.91
CA ARG A 240 12.58 -4.66 4.76
C ARG A 240 13.29 -5.07 6.04
N ARG A 241 12.60 -5.77 6.94
CA ARG A 241 13.20 -6.26 8.19
C ARG A 241 14.28 -7.30 7.90
N LYS A 242 15.51 -7.04 8.33
CA LYS A 242 16.60 -8.02 8.32
C LYS A 242 16.53 -8.85 9.61
N PHE A 243 16.35 -10.16 9.51
CA PHE A 243 16.59 -11.05 10.65
C PHE A 243 18.10 -11.21 10.81
N PHE A 244 18.68 -10.52 11.79
CA PHE A 244 20.05 -10.79 12.19
C PHE A 244 20.07 -12.15 12.90
N ILE A 245 20.50 -13.20 12.21
CA ILE A 245 20.90 -14.44 12.86
C ILE A 245 22.33 -14.20 13.35
N PRO A 246 22.59 -14.20 14.67
CA PRO A 246 23.95 -14.08 15.17
C PRO A 246 24.82 -15.22 14.63
N ALA A 247 26.00 -14.87 14.10
CA ALA A 247 26.99 -15.82 13.58
C ALA A 247 27.25 -17.10 14.43
N PRO A 248 27.19 -17.11 15.78
CA PRO A 248 27.37 -18.34 16.54
C PRO A 248 26.31 -19.42 16.31
N ILE A 249 25.13 -19.10 15.79
CA ILE A 249 24.07 -20.09 15.48
C ILE A 249 24.38 -20.82 14.16
N TYR A 250 25.12 -20.19 13.24
CA TYR A 250 25.53 -20.80 11.97
C TYR A 250 26.55 -21.94 12.14
N ARG A 251 27.22 -22.01 13.29
CA ARG A 251 28.23 -23.04 13.60
C ARG A 251 27.66 -24.30 14.27
N ARG A 252 26.34 -24.36 14.48
CA ARG A 252 25.64 -25.48 15.13
C ARG A 252 24.48 -26.05 14.31
N LEU A 253 24.35 -25.63 13.05
CA LEU A 253 23.53 -26.26 12.01
C LEU A 253 24.48 -26.87 10.98
#